data_AF-A0A117ME97-F1
#
_entry.id   AF-A0A117ME97-F1
#
_cell.length_a   1.000
_cell.length_b   1.000
_cell.length_c   1.000
_cell.angle_alpha   90.00
_cell.angle_beta   90.00
_cell.angle_gamma   90.00
#
_symmetry.space_group_name_H-M   'P 1'
#
loop_
_entity.id
_entity.type
_entity.pdbx_description
1 polymer ?
#
loop_
_entity_poly.entity_id
_entity_poly.type
_entity_poly.pdbx_seq_one_letter_code
_entity_poly.pdbx_strand_id
1 'polypeptide(L)'
;MIETSWQDLAITGITILFAVMLLPQLRDVMSRGVVLNFFSALFTSIFSYIMALVFATLGLWISVAGQSLVASVWMLLAYFSLRNVRTHMFPEETLASVALDFFTVWIQGVGFVIAGSLKGFFSRINRD
;
A
#
# COMPACT_ATOMS: atom_id res chain seq x y z
N MET A 1 -13.51 20.81 -25.11
CA MET A 1 -12.27 20.12 -25.47
C MET A 1 -11.25 20.51 -24.42
N ILE A 2 -10.91 19.58 -23.51
CA ILE A 2 -9.88 19.85 -22.52
C ILE A 2 -8.56 19.89 -23.28
N GLU A 3 -7.76 20.93 -23.07
CA GLU A 3 -6.39 21.06 -23.59
C GLU A 3 -5.48 20.02 -22.91
N THR A 4 -5.69 18.75 -23.22
CA THR A 4 -4.87 17.64 -22.72
C THR A 4 -3.69 17.45 -23.66
N SER A 5 -2.52 17.92 -23.25
CA SER A 5 -1.27 17.55 -23.93
C SER A 5 -0.18 17.20 -22.94
N TRP A 6 0.17 18.10 -22.02
CA TRP A 6 1.35 17.90 -21.19
C TRP A 6 1.06 17.22 -19.85
N GLN A 7 -0.11 17.46 -19.24
CA GLN A 7 -0.48 16.88 -17.93
C GLN A 7 -0.63 15.37 -18.02
N ASP A 8 -1.32 14.89 -19.05
CA ASP A 8 -1.53 13.46 -19.28
C ASP A 8 -0.23 12.73 -19.59
N LEU A 9 0.65 13.37 -20.37
CA LEU A 9 2.00 12.88 -20.63
C LEU A 9 2.85 12.84 -19.36
N ALA A 10 2.77 13.88 -18.52
CA ALA A 10 3.50 13.94 -17.26
C ALA A 10 3.01 12.87 -16.27
N ILE A 11 1.70 12.74 -16.07
CA ILE A 11 1.08 11.72 -15.22
C ILE A 11 1.51 10.33 -15.71
N THR A 12 1.33 10.05 -17.00
CA THR A 12 1.71 8.76 -17.59
C THR A 12 3.20 8.46 -17.39
N GLY A 13 4.08 9.42 -17.71
CA GLY A 13 5.53 9.25 -17.60
C GLY A 13 5.96 8.98 -16.16
N ILE A 14 5.44 9.76 -15.20
CA ILE A 14 5.73 9.59 -13.78
C ILE A 14 5.23 8.23 -13.28
N THR A 15 4.00 7.83 -13.66
CA THR A 15 3.43 6.55 -13.25
C THR A 15 4.24 5.36 -13.78
N ILE A 16 4.71 5.41 -15.03
CA ILE A 16 5.59 4.38 -15.60
C ILE A 16 6.93 4.35 -14.85
N LEU A 17 7.52 5.50 -14.53
CA LEU A 17 8.76 5.57 -13.78
C LEU A 17 8.60 4.95 -12.38
N PHE A 18 7.50 5.23 -11.68
CA PHE A 18 7.21 4.58 -10.40
C PHE A 18 7.12 3.07 -10.52
N ALA A 19 6.46 2.54 -11.56
CA ALA A 19 6.42 1.11 -11.81
C ALA A 19 7.82 0.51 -11.99
N VAL A 20 8.67 1.15 -12.79
CA VAL A 20 10.05 0.69 -13.05
C VAL A 20 10.89 0.72 -11.78
N MET A 21 10.76 1.79 -10.98
CA MET A 21 11.50 1.93 -9.71
C MET A 21 11.13 0.87 -8.67
N LEU A 22 9.94 0.28 -8.76
CA LEU A 22 9.52 -0.80 -7.87
C LEU A 22 10.07 -2.18 -8.28
N LEU A 23 10.58 -2.35 -9.51
CA LEU A 23 11.07 -3.65 -9.98
C LEU A 23 12.25 -4.21 -9.16
N PRO A 24 13.28 -3.43 -8.79
CA PRO A 24 14.35 -3.92 -7.91
C PRO A 24 13.81 -4.35 -6.54
N GLN A 25 12.90 -3.57 -5.96
CA GLN A 25 12.28 -3.88 -4.68
C GLN A 25 11.44 -5.16 -4.76
N LEU A 26 10.69 -5.34 -5.85
CA LEU A 26 9.93 -6.57 -6.09
C LEU A 26 10.85 -7.79 -6.20
N ARG A 27 11.96 -7.66 -6.93
CA ARG A 27 12.97 -8.73 -7.02
C ARG A 27 13.54 -9.09 -5.65
N ASP A 28 13.86 -8.11 -4.82
CA ASP A 28 14.42 -8.34 -3.48
C ASP A 28 13.44 -9.09 -2.58
N VAL A 29 12.16 -8.71 -2.58
CA VAL A 29 11.13 -9.42 -1.82
C VAL A 29 10.91 -10.83 -2.38
N MET A 30 10.84 -11.01 -3.70
CA MET A 30 10.59 -12.33 -4.30
C MET A 30 11.74 -13.32 -4.13
N SER A 31 12.99 -12.86 -4.26
CA SER A 31 14.16 -13.74 -4.39
C SER A 31 15.06 -13.77 -3.17
N ARG A 32 15.09 -12.69 -2.38
CA ARG A 32 16.03 -12.55 -1.25
C ARG A 32 15.37 -12.67 0.12
N GLY A 33 14.07 -12.96 0.16
CA GLY A 33 13.33 -13.10 1.41
C GLY A 33 13.12 -11.80 2.17
N VAL A 34 13.35 -10.64 1.54
CA VAL A 34 13.13 -9.33 2.17
C VAL A 34 11.66 -9.17 2.53
N VAL A 35 11.39 -8.62 3.71
CA VAL A 35 10.05 -8.36 4.20
C VAL A 35 9.81 -6.85 4.23
N LEU A 36 8.76 -6.40 3.55
CA LEU A 36 8.26 -5.03 3.67
C LEU A 36 7.11 -4.97 4.68
N ASN A 37 6.79 -3.75 5.11
CA ASN A 37 5.59 -3.53 5.90
C ASN A 37 4.35 -3.87 5.05
N PHE A 38 3.67 -4.96 5.43
CA PHE A 38 2.50 -5.48 4.76
C PHE A 38 1.38 -4.43 4.63
N PHE A 39 1.10 -3.67 5.69
CA PHE A 39 0.04 -2.66 5.68
C PHE A 39 0.36 -1.52 4.73
N SER A 40 1.56 -0.97 4.80
CA SER A 40 1.98 0.11 3.90
C SER A 40 1.85 -0.33 2.45
N ALA A 41 2.33 -1.53 2.11
CA ALA A 41 2.24 -2.05 0.75
C ALA A 41 0.79 -2.31 0.31
N LEU A 42 -0.04 -2.91 1.18
CA LEU A 42 -1.43 -3.24 0.90
C LEU A 42 -2.29 -1.97 0.71
N PHE A 43 -2.23 -1.03 1.65
CA PHE A 43 -3.00 0.22 1.54
C PHE A 43 -2.54 1.07 0.36
N THR A 44 -1.23 1.12 0.07
CA THR A 44 -0.73 1.80 -1.12
C THR A 44 -1.28 1.17 -2.40
N SER A 45 -1.34 -0.16 -2.47
CA SER A 45 -1.98 -0.86 -3.60
C SER A 45 -3.46 -0.50 -3.74
N ILE A 46 -4.23 -0.55 -2.65
CA ILE A 46 -5.67 -0.23 -2.65
C ILE A 46 -5.91 1.21 -3.10
N PHE A 47 -5.22 2.19 -2.50
CA PHE A 47 -5.35 3.59 -2.91
C PHE A 47 -4.89 3.83 -4.35
N SER A 48 -3.91 3.06 -4.83
CA SER A 48 -3.48 3.13 -6.23
C SER A 48 -4.55 2.61 -7.19
N TYR A 49 -5.27 1.54 -6.84
CA TYR A 49 -6.44 1.09 -7.62
C TYR A 49 -7.58 2.11 -7.62
N ILE A 50 -7.86 2.74 -6.46
CA ILE A 50 -8.84 3.82 -6.38
C ILE A 50 -8.43 4.99 -7.28
N MET A 51 -7.13 5.35 -7.29
CA MET A 51 -6.61 6.38 -8.19
C MET A 51 -6.76 6.01 -9.67
N ALA A 52 -6.53 4.74 -10.03
CA ALA A 52 -6.77 4.26 -11.39
C ALA A 52 -8.24 4.40 -11.79
N LEU A 53 -9.19 4.18 -10.87
CA LEU A 53 -10.61 4.43 -11.12
C LEU A 53 -10.90 5.92 -11.35
N VAL A 54 -10.29 6.81 -10.57
CA VAL A 54 -10.40 8.27 -10.79
C VAL A 54 -9.88 8.64 -12.19
N PHE A 55 -8.74 8.10 -12.62
CA PHE A 55 -8.23 8.32 -13.99
C PHE A 55 -9.18 7.79 -15.07
N ALA A 56 -9.86 6.67 -14.82
CA ALA A 56 -10.86 6.14 -15.74
C ALA A 56 -12.06 7.10 -15.88
N THR A 57 -12.52 7.71 -14.79
CA THR A 57 -13.60 8.72 -14.85
C THR A 57 -13.21 9.99 -15.60
N LEU A 58 -11.90 10.26 -15.72
CA LEU A 58 -11.34 11.41 -16.46
C LEU A 58 -10.99 11.05 -17.92
N GLY A 59 -11.18 9.80 -18.36
CA GLY A 59 -10.85 9.34 -19.71
C GLY A 59 -9.35 9.12 -19.95
N LEU A 60 -8.52 9.10 -18.90
CA LEU A 60 -7.06 9.02 -18.97
C LEU A 60 -6.56 7.58 -19.06
N TRP A 61 -6.96 6.85 -20.11
CA TRP A 61 -6.78 5.39 -20.20
C TRP A 61 -5.33 4.90 -20.13
N ILE A 62 -4.37 5.67 -20.64
CA ILE A 62 -2.95 5.31 -20.53
C ILE A 62 -2.49 5.41 -19.07
N SER A 63 -2.88 6.47 -18.37
CA SER A 63 -2.63 6.65 -16.94
C SER A 63 -3.32 5.57 -16.10
N VAL A 64 -4.53 5.13 -16.49
CA VAL A 64 -5.21 3.98 -15.87
C VAL A 64 -4.33 2.74 -15.94
N ALA A 65 -3.85 2.38 -17.13
CA ALA A 65 -3.02 1.19 -17.33
C ALA A 65 -1.72 1.26 -16.50
N GLY A 66 -1.03 2.40 -16.53
CA GLY A 66 0.18 2.61 -15.72
C GLY A 66 -0.11 2.49 -14.23
N GLN A 67 -1.19 3.11 -13.76
CA GLN A 67 -1.51 3.17 -12.33
C GLN A 67 -1.99 1.80 -11.82
N SER A 68 -2.75 1.05 -12.62
CA SER A 68 -3.12 -0.33 -12.32
C SER A 68 -1.90 -1.25 -12.25
N LEU A 69 -0.88 -1.03 -13.10
CA LEU A 69 0.37 -1.78 -13.03
C LEU A 69 1.14 -1.46 -11.74
N VAL A 70 1.27 -0.17 -11.37
CA VAL A 70 1.87 0.23 -10.08
C VAL A 70 1.11 -0.41 -8.89
N ALA A 71 -0.23 -0.35 -8.92
CA ALA A 71 -1.07 -0.96 -7.89
C ALA A 71 -0.84 -2.48 -7.79
N SER A 72 -0.71 -3.16 -8.93
CA SER A 72 -0.43 -4.60 -9.01
C SER A 72 0.94 -4.94 -8.42
N VAL A 73 1.98 -4.14 -8.73
CA VAL A 73 3.31 -4.34 -8.15
C VAL A 73 3.29 -4.19 -6.64
N TRP A 74 2.60 -3.18 -6.10
CA TRP A 74 2.40 -3.03 -4.65
C TRP A 74 1.65 -4.20 -4.02
N MET A 75 0.64 -4.74 -4.72
CA MET A 75 -0.08 -5.93 -4.24
C MET A 75 0.85 -7.14 -4.17
N LEU A 76 1.69 -7.34 -5.19
CA LEU A 76 2.69 -8.41 -5.21
C LEU A 76 3.72 -8.22 -4.08
N LEU A 77 4.19 -7.00 -3.85
CA LEU A 77 5.08 -6.68 -2.74
C LEU A 77 4.46 -7.05 -1.39
N ALA A 78 3.18 -6.71 -1.17
CA ALA A 78 2.45 -7.08 0.04
C ALA A 78 2.33 -8.60 0.18
N TYR A 79 1.92 -9.27 -0.89
CA TYR A 79 1.75 -10.73 -0.93
C TYR A 79 3.07 -11.47 -0.64
N PHE A 80 4.15 -11.14 -1.36
CA PHE A 80 5.44 -11.82 -1.16
C PHE A 80 6.06 -11.48 0.20
N SER A 81 5.87 -10.26 0.72
CA SER A 81 6.31 -9.92 2.08
C SER A 81 5.61 -10.79 3.12
N LEU A 82 4.28 -10.95 3.01
CA LEU A 82 3.52 -11.83 3.88
C LEU A 82 3.94 -13.29 3.74
N ARG A 83 4.15 -13.76 2.51
CA ARG A 83 4.67 -15.11 2.23
C ARG A 83 6.03 -15.33 2.87
N ASN A 84 6.94 -14.35 2.81
CA ASN A 84 8.26 -14.44 3.40
C ASN A 84 8.16 -14.54 4.94
N VAL A 85 7.31 -13.72 5.57
CA VAL A 85 7.06 -13.81 7.02
C VAL A 85 6.52 -15.19 7.38
N ARG A 86 5.48 -15.66 6.69
CA ARG A 86 4.91 -16.98 6.92
C ARG A 86 5.97 -18.07 6.77
N THR A 87 6.77 -18.03 5.72
CA THR A 87 7.77 -19.08 5.44
C THR A 87 8.87 -19.13 6.51
N HIS A 88 9.28 -17.98 7.07
CA HIS A 88 10.38 -17.92 8.04
C HIS A 88 9.92 -18.05 9.50
N MET A 89 8.75 -17.50 9.84
CA MET A 89 8.28 -17.37 11.23
C MET A 89 7.17 -18.35 11.59
N PHE A 90 6.30 -18.71 10.63
CA PHE A 90 5.10 -19.53 10.87
C PHE A 90 4.87 -20.53 9.72
N PRO A 91 5.80 -21.48 9.49
CA PRO A 91 5.78 -22.33 8.30
C PRO A 91 4.52 -23.21 8.20
N GLU A 92 3.97 -23.59 9.35
CA GLU A 92 2.77 -24.42 9.48
C GLU A 92 1.46 -23.64 9.29
N GLU A 93 1.51 -22.31 9.36
CA GLU A 93 0.32 -21.47 9.28
C GLU A 93 -0.10 -21.16 7.84
N THR A 94 -1.39 -20.87 7.66
CA THR A 94 -1.89 -20.36 6.39
C THR A 94 -1.55 -18.88 6.20
N LEU A 95 -1.44 -18.41 4.95
CA LEU A 95 -1.22 -16.98 4.69
C LEU A 95 -2.34 -16.10 5.26
N ALA A 96 -3.58 -16.60 5.24
CA ALA A 96 -4.73 -15.89 5.80
C ALA A 96 -4.62 -15.72 7.32
N SER A 97 -4.16 -16.77 8.03
CA SER A 97 -3.89 -16.73 9.47
C SER A 97 -2.88 -15.62 9.81
N VAL A 98 -1.72 -15.62 9.15
CA VAL A 98 -0.68 -14.60 9.36
C VAL A 98 -1.19 -13.19 8.99
N ALA A 99 -2.00 -13.05 7.92
CA ALA A 99 -2.59 -11.76 7.56
C ALA A 99 -3.55 -11.23 8.64
N LEU A 100 -4.39 -12.11 9.21
CA LEU A 100 -5.30 -11.76 10.29
C LEU A 100 -4.55 -11.37 11.57
N ASP A 101 -3.47 -12.08 11.91
CA ASP A 101 -2.62 -11.72 13.04
C ASP A 101 -1.99 -10.34 12.86
N PHE A 102 -1.49 -10.04 11.68
CA PHE A 102 -1.01 -8.69 11.36
C PHE A 102 -2.13 -7.66 11.56
N PHE A 103 -3.35 -7.97 11.09
CA PHE A 103 -4.49 -7.05 11.15
C PHE A 103 -4.95 -6.78 12.59
N THR A 104 -4.99 -7.82 13.43
CA THR A 104 -5.36 -7.68 14.84
C THR A 104 -4.34 -6.82 15.59
N VAL A 105 -3.04 -7.05 15.38
CA VAL A 105 -1.96 -6.22 15.97
C VAL A 105 -2.08 -4.76 15.53
N TRP A 106 -2.38 -4.52 14.25
CA TRP A 106 -2.57 -3.17 13.73
C TRP A 106 -3.77 -2.47 14.40
N ILE A 107 -4.93 -3.14 14.51
CA ILE A 107 -6.11 -2.59 15.18
C ILE A 107 -5.78 -2.22 16.64
N GLN A 108 -5.07 -3.10 17.36
CA GLN A 108 -4.68 -2.84 18.74
C GLN A 108 -3.75 -1.62 18.84
N GLY A 109 -2.78 -1.50 17.94
CA GLY A 109 -1.88 -0.35 17.87
C GLY A 109 -2.62 0.97 17.60
N VAL A 110 -3.55 0.96 16.63
CA VAL A 110 -4.40 2.13 16.33
C VAL A 110 -5.26 2.50 17.53
N GLY A 111 -5.91 1.51 18.16
CA GLY A 111 -6.74 1.71 19.34
C GLY A 111 -5.94 2.32 20.50
N PHE A 112 -4.71 1.87 20.73
CA PHE A 112 -3.81 2.42 21.74
C PHE A 112 -3.48 3.90 21.48
N VAL A 113 -3.13 4.27 20.26
CA VAL A 113 -2.82 5.67 19.89
C VAL A 113 -4.03 6.58 20.08
N ILE A 114 -5.22 6.12 19.67
CA ILE A 114 -6.47 6.88 19.82
C ILE A 114 -6.79 7.07 21.32
N ALA A 115 -6.74 6.00 22.11
CA ALA A 115 -7.02 6.06 23.55
C ALA A 115 -6.03 6.99 24.29
N GLY A 116 -4.74 6.92 23.96
CA GLY A 116 -3.71 7.80 24.51
C GLY A 116 -3.95 9.27 24.14
N SER A 117 -4.34 9.54 22.89
CA SER A 117 -4.64 10.89 22.41
C SER A 117 -5.88 11.49 23.09
N LEU A 118 -6.94 10.69 23.27
CA LEU A 118 -8.14 11.09 24.00
C LEU A 118 -7.84 11.38 25.47
N LYS A 119 -7.08 10.51 26.13
CA LYS A 119 -6.66 10.73 27.53
C LYS A 119 -5.85 12.02 27.68
N GLY A 120 -4.92 12.28 26.75
CA GLY A 120 -4.15 13.52 26.70
C GLY A 120 -5.03 14.75 26.50
N PHE A 121 -5.99 14.69 25.58
CA PHE A 121 -6.91 15.79 25.29
C PHE A 121 -7.83 16.13 26.47
N PHE A 122 -8.46 15.13 27.10
CA PHE A 122 -9.29 15.34 28.28
C PHE A 122 -8.48 15.86 29.48
N SER A 123 -7.24 15.40 29.65
CA SER A 123 -6.37 15.91 30.73
C SER A 123 -5.99 17.39 30.56
N ARG A 124 -5.96 17.90 29.31
CA ARG A 124 -5.72 19.32 29.02
C ARG A 124 -6.96 20.16 29.28
N ILE A 125 -8.14 19.71 28.82
CA ILE A 125 -9.42 20.39 29.08
C ILE A 125 -9.70 20.52 30.58
N ASN A 126 -9.37 19.51 31.38
CA ASN A 126 -9.63 19.55 32.83
C ASN A 126 -8.65 20.43 33.63
N ARG A 127 -7.67 21.04 32.96
CA ARG A 127 -6.58 21.81 33.58
C ARG A 127 -6.66 23.31 33.25
N ASP A 128 -7.51 23.69 32.30
CA ASP A 128 -7.90 25.06 31.96
C ASP A 128 -9.27 25.39 32.59
#